data_AF-A0A1Y4HGU1-F1
#
_entry.id   AF-A0A1Y4HGU1-F1
#
_cell.length_a   1.000
_cell.length_b   1.000
_cell.length_c   1.000
_cell.angle_alpha   90.00
_cell.angle_beta   90.00
_cell.angle_gamma   90.00
#
_symmetry.space_group_name_H-M   'P 1'
#
loop_
_entity.id
_entity.type
_entity.pdbx_description
1 polymer ?
#
loop_
_entity_poly.entity_id
_entity_poly.type
_entity_poly.pdbx_seq_one_letter_code
_entity_poly.pdbx_strand_id
1 'polypeptide(L)'
;MLPADLPAKRIMRLFIVLLLVGLHLCACQEDKRVKEVDAFFTMEDFGPAIRLKGEILPMDSIWKPARIRVEDSLLILTDMTCDYFIQVYDKRTGKKLTENLSRGSGPGELMYCWSTQYDKDKVWAFDMQMARLNEYARDSFLTGWHVQPQRSLHLQGAPTTVAALPDGTFIGSSLSDKETLFTRYDSNGRKDSSFNMPYPEVDYDIPEIKKKDFWEHRIYYSPRHRKVVVFYTYTDLIEIYDEQMKRERRVQGPDQFGPEFGIRNIEGGYVMIKPQKGISKLSYISGVLTDTEMWTLYRGCWPTDGNDARQTLLVFDYEGNPLRHYELDMSVQDYAIDEEERCIYALTEHPDPVVVRYPY
;
A
#
# COMPACT_ATOMS: atom_id res chain seq x y z
N MET A 1 44.28 37.31 -42.87
CA MET A 1 44.17 36.16 -43.79
C MET A 1 43.29 35.11 -43.13
N LEU A 2 42.01 35.11 -43.46
CA LEU A 2 41.05 34.07 -43.06
C LEU A 2 41.03 33.00 -44.15
N PRO A 3 41.21 31.70 -43.84
CA PRO A 3 41.04 30.68 -44.86
C PRO A 3 39.57 30.30 -45.03
N ALA A 4 39.14 30.41 -46.28
CA ALA A 4 38.31 29.51 -47.06
C ALA A 4 36.98 29.00 -46.47
N ASP A 5 35.92 29.41 -47.18
CA ASP A 5 34.60 28.79 -47.23
C ASP A 5 34.63 27.27 -47.02
N LEU A 6 34.05 26.80 -45.90
CA LEU A 6 33.67 25.39 -45.84
C LEU A 6 32.59 25.15 -46.90
N PRO A 7 32.77 24.20 -47.83
CA PRO A 7 31.78 23.95 -48.87
C PRO A 7 30.45 23.56 -48.20
N ALA A 8 29.34 24.16 -48.60
CA ALA A 8 28.01 23.99 -47.99
C ALA A 8 27.62 22.50 -47.76
N LYS A 9 28.13 21.58 -48.61
CA LYS A 9 27.98 20.13 -48.44
C LYS A 9 28.65 19.56 -47.17
N ARG A 10 29.78 20.11 -46.72
CA ARG A 10 30.44 19.72 -45.45
C ARG A 10 29.68 20.24 -44.24
N ILE A 11 29.13 21.45 -44.30
CA ILE A 11 28.29 22.02 -43.23
C ILE A 11 26.99 21.21 -43.09
N MET A 12 26.33 20.87 -44.21
CA MET A 12 25.12 20.04 -44.21
C MET A 12 25.37 18.63 -43.70
N ARG A 13 26.51 18.01 -44.05
CA ARG A 13 26.91 16.69 -43.49
C ARG A 13 27.20 16.77 -41.99
N LEU A 14 27.84 17.83 -41.52
CA LEU A 14 28.12 18.02 -40.09
C LEU A 14 26.83 18.22 -39.29
N PHE A 15 25.86 18.98 -39.84
CA PHE A 15 24.53 19.13 -39.24
C PHE A 15 23.76 17.81 -39.16
N ILE A 16 23.77 16.99 -40.21
CA ILE A 16 23.11 15.67 -40.21
C ILE A 16 23.76 14.74 -39.17
N VAL A 17 25.10 14.74 -39.06
CA VAL A 17 25.81 13.94 -38.05
C VAL A 17 25.46 14.41 -36.63
N LEU A 18 25.42 15.72 -36.36
CA LEU A 18 25.02 16.25 -35.06
C LEU A 18 23.56 15.95 -34.72
N LEU A 19 22.67 15.97 -35.72
CA LEU A 19 21.25 15.64 -35.56
C LEU A 19 21.05 14.13 -35.28
N LEU A 20 21.80 13.26 -35.94
CA LEU A 20 21.82 11.81 -35.68
C LEU A 20 22.44 11.47 -34.32
N VAL A 21 23.48 12.18 -33.90
CA VAL A 21 24.06 12.06 -32.54
C VAL A 21 23.08 12.56 -31.48
N GLY A 22 22.36 13.66 -31.74
CA GLY A 22 21.28 14.14 -30.87
C GLY A 22 20.11 13.17 -30.77
N LEU A 23 19.71 12.53 -31.87
CA LEU A 23 18.68 11.49 -31.90
C LEU A 23 19.11 10.22 -31.14
N HIS A 24 20.40 9.84 -31.20
CA HIS A 24 20.92 8.73 -30.39
C HIS A 24 21.05 9.05 -28.90
N LEU A 25 21.31 10.32 -28.53
CA LEU A 25 21.35 10.74 -27.13
C LEU A 25 19.95 10.83 -26.49
N CYS A 26 18.89 11.06 -27.28
CA CYS A 26 17.50 10.99 -26.80
C CYS A 26 16.90 9.57 -26.83
N ALA A 27 17.50 8.62 -27.54
CA ALA A 27 16.95 7.27 -27.73
C ALA A 27 17.42 6.22 -26.70
N CYS A 28 18.24 6.59 -25.72
CA CYS A 28 18.74 5.69 -24.67
C CYS A 28 18.37 6.17 -23.25
N GLN A 29 17.13 6.60 -23.05
CA GLN A 29 16.54 6.47 -21.72
C GLN A 29 15.87 5.10 -21.70
N GLU A 30 16.42 4.17 -20.90
CA GLU A 30 15.73 2.92 -20.60
C GLU A 30 14.33 3.25 -20.08
N ASP A 31 13.32 2.66 -20.71
CA ASP A 31 11.95 2.79 -20.25
C ASP A 31 11.82 2.02 -18.95
N LYS A 32 11.82 2.75 -17.84
CA LYS A 32 11.74 2.15 -16.50
C LYS A 32 10.30 1.81 -16.11
N ARG A 33 9.32 1.91 -17.01
CA ARG A 33 7.92 1.62 -16.69
C ARG A 33 7.66 0.13 -16.59
N VAL A 34 6.54 -0.21 -15.96
CA VAL A 34 6.05 -1.59 -15.88
C VAL A 34 5.46 -1.97 -17.24
N LYS A 35 5.69 -3.22 -17.65
CA LYS A 35 5.13 -3.75 -18.91
C LYS A 35 3.68 -4.19 -18.77
N GLU A 36 3.01 -4.32 -19.92
CA GLU A 36 1.62 -4.75 -20.04
C GLU A 36 0.63 -3.93 -19.20
N VAL A 37 0.89 -2.63 -19.07
CA VAL A 37 -0.03 -1.69 -18.44
C VAL A 37 -1.16 -1.38 -19.41
N ASP A 38 -2.40 -1.52 -18.94
CA ASP A 38 -3.61 -1.30 -19.75
C ASP A 38 -3.91 0.20 -19.91
N ALA A 39 -3.59 1.02 -18.90
CA ALA A 39 -3.72 2.48 -18.96
C ALA A 39 -2.68 3.20 -18.08
N PHE A 40 -2.18 4.33 -18.60
CA PHE A 40 -1.35 5.26 -17.85
C PHE A 40 -2.16 6.49 -17.46
N PHE A 41 -1.84 7.08 -16.31
CA PHE A 41 -2.40 8.36 -15.88
C PHE A 41 -1.33 9.24 -15.23
N THR A 42 -1.69 10.49 -15.00
CA THR A 42 -0.89 11.55 -14.39
C THR A 42 -1.69 12.24 -13.30
N MET A 43 -1.07 13.16 -12.56
CA MET A 43 -1.80 13.99 -11.59
C MET A 43 -2.89 14.86 -12.25
N GLU A 44 -2.77 15.19 -13.53
CA GLU A 44 -3.74 16.04 -14.24
C GLU A 44 -5.08 15.34 -14.47
N ASP A 45 -5.07 14.01 -14.61
CA ASP A 45 -6.28 13.20 -14.85
C ASP A 45 -7.24 13.21 -13.65
N PHE A 46 -6.77 13.57 -12.46
CA PHE A 46 -7.60 13.77 -11.27
C PHE A 46 -8.26 15.15 -11.19
N GLY A 47 -7.94 16.06 -12.11
CA GLY A 47 -8.36 17.47 -12.01
C GLY A 47 -7.64 18.24 -10.89
N PRO A 48 -8.14 19.43 -10.50
CA PRO A 48 -7.50 20.26 -9.48
C PRO A 48 -7.60 19.65 -8.08
N ALA A 49 -6.56 19.90 -7.26
CA ALA A 49 -6.49 19.44 -5.87
C ALA A 49 -7.65 19.97 -5.02
N ILE A 50 -8.31 19.06 -4.29
CA ILE A 50 -9.28 19.41 -3.24
C ILE A 50 -8.52 19.51 -1.92
N ARG A 51 -8.32 20.74 -1.43
CA ARG A 51 -7.60 20.98 -0.17
C ARG A 51 -8.53 20.86 1.02
N LEU A 52 -8.20 19.98 1.96
CA LEU A 52 -8.98 19.75 3.17
C LEU A 52 -8.22 20.25 4.39
N LYS A 53 -8.96 20.88 5.30
CA LYS A 53 -8.45 21.34 6.59
C LYS A 53 -8.90 20.39 7.68
N GLY A 54 -7.96 19.90 8.47
CA GLY A 54 -8.22 18.94 9.53
C GLY A 54 -8.74 19.57 10.81
N GLU A 55 -9.63 18.87 11.49
CA GLU A 55 -10.03 19.12 12.87
C GLU A 55 -9.50 18.01 13.78
N ILE A 56 -8.71 18.36 14.79
CA ILE A 56 -8.25 17.40 15.81
C ILE A 56 -9.44 16.99 16.67
N LEU A 57 -9.69 15.69 16.76
CA LEU A 57 -10.76 15.15 17.59
C LEU A 57 -10.32 15.09 19.06
N PRO A 58 -11.20 15.46 20.01
CA PRO A 58 -10.94 15.33 21.43
C PRO A 58 -11.11 13.87 21.86
N MET A 59 -10.05 13.09 21.70
CA MET A 59 -10.03 11.66 22.03
C MET A 59 -9.59 11.44 23.49
N ASP A 60 -10.15 10.42 24.14
CA ASP A 60 -9.51 9.83 25.32
C ASP A 60 -8.09 9.38 24.96
N SER A 61 -7.19 9.32 25.95
CA SER A 61 -5.75 9.10 25.76
C SER A 61 -5.41 8.13 24.62
N ILE A 62 -4.70 8.66 23.63
CA ILE A 62 -4.11 7.93 22.51
C ILE A 62 -2.61 7.82 22.80
N TRP A 63 -2.02 6.66 22.50
CA TRP A 63 -0.59 6.45 22.73
C TRP A 63 0.22 6.60 21.45
N LYS A 64 0.40 5.54 20.66
CA LYS A 64 1.09 5.58 19.38
C LYS A 64 0.44 4.61 18.38
N PRO A 65 -0.82 4.88 18.00
CA PRO A 65 -1.53 4.00 17.07
C PRO A 65 -0.79 3.96 15.75
N ALA A 66 -0.60 2.74 15.25
CA ALA A 66 -0.04 2.47 13.95
C ALA A 66 -1.11 2.65 12.86
N ARG A 67 -2.38 2.37 13.18
CA ARG A 67 -3.49 2.27 12.22
C ARG A 67 -4.81 2.75 12.77
N ILE A 68 -5.68 3.16 11.85
CA ILE A 68 -7.04 3.62 12.15
C ILE A 68 -8.04 2.96 11.19
N ARG A 69 -9.23 2.65 11.71
CA ARG A 69 -10.37 2.20 10.94
C ARG A 69 -11.64 2.84 11.48
N VAL A 70 -12.63 3.03 10.62
CA VAL A 70 -13.98 3.43 11.00
C VAL A 70 -14.94 2.28 10.74
N GLU A 71 -15.81 1.99 11.71
CA GLU A 71 -16.86 0.98 11.63
C GLU A 71 -18.11 1.54 12.28
N ASP A 72 -19.15 1.83 11.48
CA ASP A 72 -20.40 2.45 11.94
C ASP A 72 -20.14 3.73 12.75
N SER A 73 -20.34 3.68 14.08
CA SER A 73 -20.12 4.81 15.00
C SER A 73 -18.78 4.76 15.75
N LEU A 74 -17.88 3.86 15.34
CA LEU A 74 -16.66 3.54 16.07
C LEU A 74 -15.41 3.96 15.29
N LEU A 75 -14.41 4.45 16.03
CA LEU A 75 -13.03 4.52 15.58
C LEU A 75 -12.23 3.41 16.26
N ILE A 76 -11.52 2.63 15.45
CA ILE A 76 -10.72 1.51 15.91
C ILE A 76 -9.25 1.83 15.62
N LEU A 77 -8.47 1.95 16.68
CA LEU A 77 -7.05 2.22 16.60
C LEU A 77 -6.27 0.94 16.89
N THR A 78 -5.28 0.64 16.04
CA THR A 78 -4.34 -0.45 16.31
C THR A 78 -3.03 0.13 16.82
N ASP A 79 -2.69 -0.11 18.08
CA ASP A 79 -1.52 0.41 18.76
C ASP A 79 -0.51 -0.71 19.07
N MET A 80 0.71 -0.58 18.56
CA MET A 80 1.79 -1.56 18.77
C MET A 80 2.52 -1.40 20.09
N THR A 81 2.10 -0.51 20.98
CA THR A 81 2.77 -0.16 22.24
C THR A 81 1.90 -0.38 23.48
N CYS A 82 0.57 -0.40 23.34
CA CYS A 82 -0.37 -0.72 24.42
C CYS A 82 -0.39 -2.22 24.78
N ASP A 83 -0.90 -2.55 25.97
CA ASP A 83 -1.13 -3.93 26.46
C ASP A 83 -2.14 -4.69 25.60
N TYR A 84 -3.05 -3.95 24.97
CA TYR A 84 -4.04 -4.44 24.01
C TYR A 84 -3.84 -3.73 22.68
N PHE A 85 -3.66 -4.48 21.60
CA PHE A 85 -3.39 -3.90 20.29
C PHE A 85 -4.55 -3.07 19.77
N ILE A 86 -5.80 -3.42 20.10
CA ILE A 86 -6.99 -2.80 19.53
C ILE A 86 -7.66 -1.94 20.58
N GLN A 87 -7.87 -0.68 20.25
CA GLN A 87 -8.50 0.32 21.09
C GLN A 87 -9.72 0.86 20.33
N VAL A 88 -10.91 0.72 20.90
CA VAL A 88 -12.17 1.11 20.25
C VAL A 88 -12.73 2.34 20.95
N TYR A 89 -13.07 3.35 20.16
CA TYR A 89 -13.58 4.64 20.62
C TYR A 89 -14.90 4.95 19.94
N ASP A 90 -15.77 5.69 20.64
CA ASP A 90 -16.92 6.33 20.02
C ASP A 90 -16.43 7.48 19.13
N LYS A 91 -16.77 7.45 17.83
CA LYS A 91 -16.22 8.42 16.85
C LYS A 91 -16.68 9.86 17.07
N ARG A 92 -17.81 10.06 17.77
CA ARG A 92 -18.43 11.37 17.98
C ARG A 92 -17.93 12.04 19.25
N THR A 93 -17.77 11.26 20.31
CA THR A 93 -17.41 11.75 21.65
C THR A 93 -15.94 11.56 21.97
N GLY A 94 -15.22 10.72 21.20
CA GLY A 94 -13.82 10.38 21.43
C GLY A 94 -13.59 9.48 22.66
N LYS A 95 -14.65 9.01 23.32
CA LYS A 95 -14.54 8.16 24.51
C LYS A 95 -14.09 6.76 24.16
N LYS A 96 -13.15 6.21 24.92
CA LYS A 96 -12.75 4.80 24.80
C LYS A 96 -13.88 3.90 25.32
N LEU A 97 -14.30 2.95 24.49
CA LEU A 97 -15.40 2.04 24.76
C LEU A 97 -14.92 0.65 25.17
N THR A 98 -13.90 0.13 24.50
CA THR A 98 -13.32 -1.18 24.79
C THR A 98 -11.89 -1.30 24.25
N GLU A 99 -11.20 -2.36 24.66
CA GLU A 99 -9.93 -2.80 24.09
C GLU A 99 -9.85 -4.32 23.95
N ASN A 100 -9.13 -4.78 22.93
CA ASN A 100 -9.04 -6.18 22.54
C ASN A 100 -7.65 -6.55 22.04
N LEU A 101 -7.41 -7.87 21.96
CA LEU A 101 -6.16 -8.48 21.51
C LEU A 101 -4.98 -8.16 22.44
N SER A 102 -4.86 -8.90 23.55
CA SER A 102 -3.73 -8.78 24.45
C SER A 102 -2.42 -9.18 23.76
N ARG A 103 -1.32 -8.55 24.21
CA ARG A 103 0.03 -8.94 23.81
C ARG A 103 0.46 -10.23 24.48
N GLY A 104 1.08 -11.11 23.70
CA GLY A 104 1.75 -12.31 24.21
C GLY A 104 1.69 -13.48 23.24
N SER A 105 2.17 -14.63 23.70
CA SER A 105 2.23 -15.86 22.91
C SER A 105 1.22 -16.91 23.37
N GLY A 106 0.40 -16.61 24.38
CA GLY A 106 -0.62 -17.49 24.92
C GLY A 106 -1.82 -17.70 23.98
N PRO A 107 -2.77 -18.57 24.39
CA PRO A 107 -4.02 -18.74 23.67
C PRO A 107 -4.80 -17.42 23.58
N GLY A 108 -5.18 -17.01 22.37
CA GLY A 108 -5.93 -15.77 22.13
C GLY A 108 -5.10 -14.48 22.12
N GLU A 109 -3.85 -14.51 22.59
CA GLU A 109 -2.91 -13.38 22.56
C GLU A 109 -2.21 -13.26 21.21
N LEU A 110 -1.69 -12.08 20.86
CA LEU A 110 -0.89 -11.87 19.65
C LEU A 110 0.52 -11.37 20.01
N MET A 111 1.53 -11.80 19.26
CA MET A 111 2.89 -11.26 19.40
C MET A 111 3.02 -9.93 18.65
N TYR A 112 2.39 -9.83 17.48
CA TYR A 112 2.41 -8.61 16.68
C TYR A 112 1.17 -8.51 15.78
N CYS A 113 0.20 -7.66 16.13
CA CYS A 113 -1.02 -7.47 15.34
C CYS A 113 -0.72 -6.72 14.03
N TRP A 114 -0.27 -7.46 13.02
CA TRP A 114 0.17 -6.89 11.76
C TRP A 114 -0.97 -6.47 10.86
N SER A 115 -2.19 -6.98 10.97
CA SER A 115 -3.34 -6.43 10.25
C SER A 115 -4.65 -6.92 10.80
N THR A 116 -5.68 -6.09 10.68
CA THR A 116 -7.06 -6.49 10.92
C THR A 116 -7.88 -6.30 9.65
N GLN A 117 -8.79 -7.25 9.42
CA GLN A 117 -9.77 -7.21 8.34
C GLN A 117 -11.14 -7.40 8.94
N TYR A 118 -12.12 -6.64 8.47
CA TYR A 118 -13.49 -6.70 8.96
C TYR A 118 -14.37 -6.97 7.75
N ASP A 119 -15.21 -7.98 7.91
CA ASP A 119 -16.32 -8.33 7.05
C ASP A 119 -17.61 -8.22 7.87
N LYS A 120 -18.77 -8.42 7.25
CA LYS A 120 -20.09 -8.26 7.87
C LYS A 120 -20.22 -8.91 9.24
N ASP A 121 -19.78 -10.17 9.38
CA ASP A 121 -19.98 -10.95 10.60
C ASP A 121 -18.66 -11.29 11.32
N LYS A 122 -17.52 -11.01 10.70
CA LYS A 122 -16.20 -11.50 11.14
C LYS A 122 -15.13 -10.41 11.17
N VAL A 123 -14.21 -10.59 12.11
CA VAL A 123 -12.95 -9.85 12.13
C VAL A 123 -11.81 -10.85 12.11
N TRP A 124 -10.84 -10.66 11.22
CA TRP A 124 -9.59 -11.40 11.24
C TRP A 124 -8.46 -10.51 11.74
N ALA A 125 -7.69 -11.00 12.70
CA ALA A 125 -6.46 -10.37 13.17
C ALA A 125 -5.27 -11.26 12.82
N PHE A 126 -4.33 -10.72 12.05
CA PHE A 126 -3.15 -11.43 11.59
C PHE A 126 -1.96 -11.09 12.48
N ASP A 127 -1.38 -12.13 13.07
CA ASP A 127 -0.12 -12.12 13.79
C ASP A 127 1.01 -12.52 12.85
N MET A 128 1.73 -11.54 12.32
CA MET A 128 2.83 -11.78 11.37
C MET A 128 3.99 -12.53 12.03
N GLN A 129 4.24 -12.31 13.32
CA GLN A 129 5.36 -12.92 14.03
C GLN A 129 5.14 -14.43 14.26
N MET A 130 3.90 -14.84 14.48
CA MET A 130 3.52 -16.25 14.64
C MET A 130 2.94 -16.89 13.36
N ALA A 131 2.89 -16.13 12.26
CA ALA A 131 2.18 -16.50 11.03
C ALA A 131 0.78 -17.06 11.32
N ARG A 132 0.02 -16.40 12.20
CA ARG A 132 -1.27 -16.90 12.70
C ARG A 132 -2.38 -15.91 12.39
N LEU A 133 -3.48 -16.38 11.84
CA LEU A 133 -4.70 -15.62 11.61
C LEU A 133 -5.76 -16.03 12.64
N ASN A 134 -6.26 -15.08 13.41
CA ASN A 134 -7.30 -15.29 14.40
C ASN A 134 -8.62 -14.70 13.90
N GLU A 135 -9.71 -15.45 14.00
CA GLU A 135 -11.05 -15.06 13.57
C GLU A 135 -11.94 -14.80 14.80
N TYR A 136 -12.69 -13.70 14.77
CA TYR A 136 -13.59 -13.25 15.83
C TYR A 136 -14.96 -12.92 15.24
N ALA A 137 -16.02 -13.07 16.04
CA ALA A 137 -17.32 -12.50 15.71
C ALA A 137 -17.26 -10.96 15.79
N ARG A 138 -17.72 -10.26 14.76
CA ARG A 138 -17.62 -8.79 14.66
C ARG A 138 -18.26 -8.08 15.84
N ASP A 139 -19.51 -8.37 16.15
CA ASP A 139 -20.24 -7.66 17.21
C ASP A 139 -19.56 -7.78 18.58
N SER A 140 -19.13 -9.01 18.92
CA SER A 140 -18.37 -9.26 20.14
C SER A 140 -17.05 -8.49 20.14
N PHE A 141 -16.31 -8.51 19.03
CA PHE A 141 -15.02 -7.84 18.91
C PHE A 141 -15.11 -6.30 19.06
N LEU A 142 -16.20 -5.70 18.57
CA LEU A 142 -16.39 -4.25 18.61
C LEU A 142 -16.94 -3.73 19.94
N THR A 143 -17.65 -4.57 20.71
CA THR A 143 -18.37 -4.14 21.92
C THR A 143 -17.90 -4.81 23.20
N GLY A 144 -17.32 -6.00 23.10
CA GLY A 144 -16.85 -6.80 24.22
C GLY A 144 -15.42 -6.49 24.63
N TRP A 145 -15.06 -6.91 25.83
CA TRP A 145 -13.71 -6.78 26.40
C TRP A 145 -12.98 -8.12 26.38
N HIS A 146 -11.72 -8.11 25.95
CA HIS A 146 -10.81 -9.28 25.97
C HIS A 146 -11.36 -10.51 25.24
N VAL A 147 -11.95 -10.27 24.07
CA VAL A 147 -12.64 -11.29 23.26
C VAL A 147 -11.66 -12.37 22.79
N GLN A 148 -12.09 -13.63 22.91
CA GLN A 148 -11.31 -14.79 22.46
C GLN A 148 -11.62 -15.10 20.99
N PRO A 149 -10.65 -15.59 20.22
CA PRO A 149 -10.89 -16.01 18.84
C PRO A 149 -11.83 -17.21 18.79
N GLN A 150 -12.75 -17.21 17.84
CA GLN A 150 -13.57 -18.38 17.49
C GLN A 150 -12.74 -19.44 16.77
N ARG A 151 -11.70 -19.00 16.05
CA ARG A 151 -10.80 -19.85 15.30
C ARG A 151 -9.41 -19.23 15.24
N SER A 152 -8.38 -20.06 15.35
CA SER A 152 -6.98 -19.68 15.13
C SER A 152 -6.38 -20.58 14.07
N LEU A 153 -5.76 -19.99 13.06
CA LEU A 153 -5.22 -20.65 11.89
C LEU A 153 -3.72 -20.34 11.77
N HIS A 154 -2.89 -21.35 11.57
CA HIS A 154 -1.50 -21.10 11.16
C HIS A 154 -1.42 -21.04 9.64
N LEU A 155 -0.81 -20.00 9.11
CA LEU A 155 -0.57 -19.81 7.68
C LEU A 155 0.84 -20.30 7.34
N GLN A 156 0.93 -21.24 6.39
CA GLN A 156 2.19 -21.84 6.00
C GLN A 156 3.19 -20.81 5.41
N GLY A 157 4.44 -20.84 5.89
CA GLY A 157 5.51 -19.97 5.38
C GLY A 157 5.70 -18.70 6.22
N ALA A 158 6.06 -17.59 5.57
CA ALA A 158 6.30 -16.30 6.22
C ALA A 158 5.43 -15.19 5.61
N PRO A 159 4.10 -15.23 5.80
CA PRO A 159 3.19 -14.23 5.23
C PRO A 159 3.46 -12.81 5.75
N THR A 160 3.41 -11.83 4.86
CA THR A 160 3.58 -10.39 5.17
C THR A 160 2.36 -9.55 4.83
N THR A 161 1.42 -10.09 4.08
CA THR A 161 0.09 -9.51 3.88
C THR A 161 -0.88 -10.65 3.63
N VAL A 162 -2.12 -10.50 4.10
CA VAL A 162 -3.16 -11.52 3.97
C VAL A 162 -4.49 -10.78 3.80
N ALA A 163 -5.29 -11.21 2.83
CA ALA A 163 -6.67 -10.83 2.61
C ALA A 163 -7.54 -12.10 2.64
N ALA A 164 -8.67 -12.05 3.36
CA ALA A 164 -9.66 -13.11 3.38
C ALA A 164 -10.58 -12.99 2.15
N LEU A 165 -10.90 -14.13 1.53
CA LEU A 165 -11.81 -14.23 0.40
C LEU A 165 -13.14 -14.85 0.83
N PRO A 166 -14.26 -14.63 0.10
CA PRO A 166 -15.59 -15.10 0.51
C PRO A 166 -15.74 -16.62 0.56
N ASP A 167 -14.91 -17.34 -0.20
CA ASP A 167 -14.89 -18.81 -0.20
C ASP A 167 -14.18 -19.39 1.05
N GLY A 168 -13.72 -18.52 1.96
CA GLY A 168 -12.99 -18.89 3.17
C GLY A 168 -11.52 -19.21 2.93
N THR A 169 -11.00 -18.99 1.71
CA THR A 169 -9.57 -19.02 1.41
C THR A 169 -8.92 -17.67 1.68
N PHE A 170 -7.59 -17.62 1.57
CA PHE A 170 -6.84 -16.39 1.78
C PHE A 170 -5.86 -16.16 0.64
N ILE A 171 -5.63 -14.91 0.30
CA ILE A 171 -4.59 -14.48 -0.64
C ILE A 171 -3.64 -13.53 0.08
N GLY A 172 -2.35 -13.64 -0.18
CA GLY A 172 -1.35 -12.86 0.52
C GLY A 172 -0.04 -12.76 -0.23
N SER A 173 0.97 -12.25 0.47
CA SER A 173 2.38 -12.38 0.07
C SER A 173 3.12 -13.10 1.17
N SER A 174 4.07 -13.95 0.81
CA SER A 174 4.91 -14.68 1.75
C SER A 174 6.39 -14.53 1.36
N LEU A 175 7.23 -14.11 2.32
CA LEU A 175 8.67 -13.96 2.11
C LEU A 175 9.38 -15.30 1.84
N SER A 176 8.77 -16.41 2.24
CA SER A 176 9.28 -17.74 1.93
C SER A 176 8.99 -18.16 0.49
N ASP A 177 8.13 -17.43 -0.23
CA ASP A 177 7.63 -17.78 -1.55
C ASP A 177 8.26 -16.92 -2.63
N LYS A 178 9.39 -17.37 -3.17
CA LYS A 178 10.20 -16.54 -4.08
C LYS A 178 9.69 -16.53 -5.52
N GLU A 179 9.04 -17.60 -5.94
CA GLU A 179 8.70 -17.85 -7.34
C GLU A 179 7.39 -17.18 -7.79
N THR A 180 6.49 -16.88 -6.86
CA THR A 180 5.17 -16.28 -7.14
C THR A 180 4.97 -14.95 -6.40
N LEU A 181 4.34 -14.00 -7.08
CA LEU A 181 4.00 -12.68 -6.54
C LEU A 181 3.02 -12.77 -5.37
N PHE A 182 1.99 -13.62 -5.47
CA PHE A 182 1.02 -13.87 -4.40
C PHE A 182 1.04 -15.33 -3.96
N THR A 183 0.72 -15.56 -2.70
CA THR A 183 0.56 -16.89 -2.10
C THR A 183 -0.91 -17.09 -1.76
N ARG A 184 -1.51 -18.16 -2.29
CA ARG A 184 -2.87 -18.57 -1.94
C ARG A 184 -2.84 -19.62 -0.83
N TYR A 185 -3.76 -19.48 0.11
CA TYR A 185 -3.94 -20.39 1.23
C TYR A 185 -5.34 -20.99 1.21
N ASP A 186 -5.46 -22.28 1.47
CA ASP A 186 -6.77 -22.90 1.69
C ASP A 186 -7.40 -22.42 3.00
N SER A 187 -8.63 -22.86 3.27
CA SER A 187 -9.35 -22.51 4.49
C SER A 187 -8.69 -23.02 5.77
N ASN A 188 -7.67 -23.88 5.69
CA ASN A 188 -6.88 -24.42 6.79
C ASN A 188 -5.47 -23.78 6.87
N GLY A 189 -5.20 -22.73 6.08
CA GLY A 189 -3.94 -21.99 6.10
C GLY A 189 -2.79 -22.72 5.41
N ARG A 190 -3.08 -23.81 4.68
CA ARG A 190 -2.07 -24.52 3.89
C ARG A 190 -1.88 -23.80 2.57
N LYS A 191 -0.62 -23.66 2.15
CA LYS A 191 -0.30 -23.06 0.85
C LYS A 191 -0.83 -23.95 -0.27
N ASP A 192 -1.50 -23.35 -1.25
CA ASP A 192 -1.80 -23.98 -2.52
C ASP A 192 -0.54 -23.94 -3.41
N SER A 193 0.16 -25.07 -3.51
CA SER A 193 1.38 -25.19 -4.32
C SER A 193 1.13 -25.15 -5.84
N SER A 194 -0.13 -25.28 -6.28
CA SER A 194 -0.49 -25.18 -7.70
C SER A 194 -0.76 -23.74 -8.15
N PHE A 195 -0.98 -22.84 -7.21
CA PHE A 195 -1.19 -21.43 -7.48
C PHE A 195 0.13 -20.73 -7.80
N ASN A 196 0.18 -20.08 -8.97
CA ASN A 196 1.33 -19.32 -9.43
C ASN A 196 0.88 -17.99 -10.05
N MET A 197 1.39 -16.89 -9.52
CA MET A 197 1.18 -15.54 -10.03
C MET A 197 2.51 -14.95 -10.48
N PRO A 198 2.70 -14.63 -11.78
CA PRO A 198 3.93 -14.01 -12.24
C PRO A 198 4.10 -12.62 -11.63
N TYR A 199 5.35 -12.22 -11.42
CA TYR A 199 5.69 -10.84 -11.09
C TYR A 199 5.46 -9.93 -12.31
N PRO A 200 5.15 -8.64 -12.11
CA PRO A 200 5.18 -7.69 -13.21
C PRO A 200 6.60 -7.57 -13.79
N GLU A 201 6.67 -7.18 -15.06
CA GLU A 201 7.94 -7.12 -15.80
C GLU A 201 8.39 -5.67 -16.02
N VAL A 202 9.70 -5.48 -16.12
CA VAL A 202 10.40 -4.23 -16.43
C VAL A 202 11.54 -4.54 -17.41
N ASP A 203 12.15 -3.52 -18.03
CA ASP A 203 13.24 -3.68 -19.01
C ASP A 203 14.64 -3.83 -18.40
N TYR A 204 14.74 -3.98 -17.08
CA TYR A 204 15.99 -4.18 -16.35
C TYR A 204 15.90 -5.39 -15.41
N ASP A 205 17.05 -5.97 -15.09
CA ASP A 205 17.10 -7.17 -14.26
C ASP A 205 16.83 -6.86 -12.78
N ILE A 206 15.80 -7.50 -12.23
CA ILE A 206 15.57 -7.55 -10.78
C ILE A 206 16.18 -8.86 -10.24
N PRO A 207 17.10 -8.82 -9.27
CA PRO A 207 17.67 -10.02 -8.69
C PRO A 207 16.58 -10.95 -8.13
N GLU A 208 16.62 -12.24 -8.48
CA GLU A 208 15.57 -13.21 -8.14
C GLU A 208 15.24 -13.22 -6.63
N ILE A 209 16.27 -13.17 -5.78
CA ILE A 209 16.15 -13.18 -4.33
C ILE A 209 15.51 -11.90 -3.74
N LYS A 210 15.35 -10.86 -4.56
CA LYS A 210 14.85 -9.53 -4.17
C LYS A 210 13.54 -9.15 -4.86
N LYS A 211 12.97 -10.01 -5.71
CA LYS A 211 11.70 -9.71 -6.39
C LYS A 211 10.59 -9.28 -5.43
N LYS A 212 10.44 -9.94 -4.28
CA LYS A 212 9.45 -9.55 -3.25
C LYS A 212 9.66 -8.14 -2.72
N ASP A 213 10.91 -7.73 -2.47
CA ASP A 213 11.22 -6.39 -1.97
C ASP A 213 10.89 -5.31 -3.02
N PHE A 214 11.19 -5.57 -4.31
CA PHE A 214 10.91 -4.65 -5.41
C PHE A 214 9.42 -4.50 -5.66
N TRP A 215 8.68 -5.60 -5.56
CA TRP A 215 7.23 -5.66 -5.76
C TRP A 215 6.46 -5.65 -4.44
N GLU A 216 6.98 -4.95 -3.42
CA GLU A 216 6.31 -4.77 -2.13
C GLU A 216 4.94 -4.12 -2.34
N HIS A 217 3.90 -4.75 -1.79
CA HIS A 217 2.51 -4.38 -2.06
C HIS A 217 1.59 -4.62 -0.87
N ARG A 218 0.40 -4.04 -0.95
CA ARG A 218 -0.73 -4.31 -0.05
C ARG A 218 -1.90 -4.85 -0.87
N ILE A 219 -2.53 -5.92 -0.38
CA ILE A 219 -3.68 -6.56 -1.02
C ILE A 219 -4.95 -6.23 -0.24
N TYR A 220 -5.99 -5.86 -0.96
CA TYR A 220 -7.31 -5.54 -0.42
C TYR A 220 -8.37 -6.29 -1.20
N TYR A 221 -9.47 -6.65 -0.54
CA TYR A 221 -10.63 -7.27 -1.16
C TYR A 221 -11.86 -6.39 -0.96
N SER A 222 -12.62 -6.16 -2.03
CA SER A 222 -13.93 -5.49 -1.99
C SER A 222 -15.04 -6.54 -2.16
N PRO A 223 -15.82 -6.85 -1.11
CA PRO A 223 -16.93 -7.79 -1.19
C PRO A 223 -18.02 -7.38 -2.18
N ARG A 224 -18.33 -6.08 -2.23
CA ARG A 224 -19.37 -5.51 -3.09
C ARG A 224 -19.02 -5.66 -4.57
N HIS A 225 -17.78 -5.35 -4.93
CA HIS A 225 -17.32 -5.40 -6.31
C HIS A 225 -16.72 -6.75 -6.69
N ARG A 226 -16.51 -7.65 -5.71
CA ARG A 226 -15.90 -8.98 -5.87
C ARG A 226 -14.53 -8.89 -6.54
N LYS A 227 -13.75 -7.89 -6.14
CA LYS A 227 -12.44 -7.54 -6.70
C LYS A 227 -11.35 -7.58 -5.65
N VAL A 228 -10.18 -8.07 -6.05
CA VAL A 228 -8.93 -7.95 -5.30
C VAL A 228 -8.12 -6.79 -5.91
N VAL A 229 -7.75 -5.82 -5.09
CA VAL A 229 -7.01 -4.62 -5.50
C VAL A 229 -5.64 -4.62 -4.82
N VAL A 230 -4.60 -4.37 -5.62
CA VAL A 230 -3.21 -4.41 -5.18
C VAL A 230 -2.57 -3.06 -5.44
N PHE A 231 -2.05 -2.45 -4.38
CA PHE A 231 -1.31 -1.20 -4.42
C PHE A 231 0.17 -1.46 -4.14
N TYR A 232 1.05 -0.96 -5.01
CA TYR A 232 2.49 -1.17 -4.91
C TYR A 232 3.22 0.00 -4.23
N THR A 233 4.21 -0.32 -3.38
CA THR A 233 4.92 0.66 -2.56
C THR A 233 6.05 1.34 -3.32
N TYR A 234 6.82 0.59 -4.12
CA TYR A 234 8.01 1.09 -4.81
C TYR A 234 7.81 1.33 -6.31
N THR A 235 6.58 1.28 -6.77
CA THR A 235 6.16 1.64 -8.13
C THR A 235 4.72 2.10 -8.04
N ASP A 236 4.32 2.98 -8.93
CA ASP A 236 2.99 3.57 -8.94
C ASP A 236 2.00 2.74 -9.78
N LEU A 237 2.03 1.44 -9.49
CA LEU A 237 1.21 0.41 -10.11
C LEU A 237 -0.01 0.09 -9.25
N ILE A 238 -1.17 -0.07 -9.89
CA ILE A 238 -2.38 -0.65 -9.31
C ILE A 238 -2.79 -1.83 -10.17
N GLU A 239 -3.03 -2.98 -9.54
CA GLU A 239 -3.58 -4.15 -10.22
C GLU A 239 -4.92 -4.56 -9.61
N ILE A 240 -5.87 -4.90 -10.48
CA ILE A 240 -7.23 -5.29 -10.13
C ILE A 240 -7.48 -6.68 -10.69
N TYR A 241 -7.92 -7.59 -9.83
CA TYR A 241 -8.20 -8.98 -10.15
C TYR A 241 -9.62 -9.35 -9.75
N ASP A 242 -10.17 -10.38 -10.39
CA ASP A 242 -11.34 -11.09 -9.89
C ASP A 242 -10.97 -12.01 -8.68
N GLU A 243 -11.97 -12.65 -8.08
CA GLU A 243 -11.78 -13.58 -6.96
C GLU A 243 -11.00 -14.86 -7.33
N GLN A 244 -10.86 -15.16 -8.62
CA GLN A 244 -10.06 -16.27 -9.11
C GLN A 244 -8.61 -15.82 -9.40
N MET A 245 -8.27 -14.59 -9.03
CA MET A 245 -6.97 -13.95 -9.26
C MET A 245 -6.63 -13.82 -10.76
N LYS A 246 -7.64 -13.71 -11.63
CA LYS A 246 -7.42 -13.31 -13.02
C LYS A 246 -7.33 -11.79 -13.09
N ARG A 247 -6.25 -11.27 -13.68
CA ARG A 247 -6.04 -9.82 -13.85
C ARG A 247 -7.11 -9.24 -14.76
N GLU A 248 -7.89 -8.30 -14.25
CA GLU A 248 -8.87 -7.53 -15.01
C GLU A 248 -8.27 -6.22 -15.52
N ARG A 249 -7.46 -5.54 -14.69
CA ARG A 249 -6.81 -4.27 -15.03
C ARG A 249 -5.43 -4.13 -14.38
N ARG A 250 -4.54 -3.46 -15.09
CA ARG A 250 -3.25 -2.95 -14.62
C ARG A 250 -3.12 -1.50 -15.05
N VAL A 251 -3.08 -0.57 -14.10
CA VAL A 251 -2.92 0.86 -14.38
C VAL A 251 -1.69 1.41 -13.68
N GLN A 252 -1.02 2.39 -14.30
CA GLN A 252 0.21 2.97 -13.77
C GLN A 252 0.21 4.51 -13.82
N GLY A 253 0.56 5.14 -12.72
CA GLY A 253 0.59 6.60 -12.57
C GLY A 253 0.58 6.97 -11.09
N PRO A 254 0.77 8.24 -10.72
CA PRO A 254 0.82 9.39 -11.63
C PRO A 254 2.22 9.72 -12.19
N ASP A 255 3.29 9.07 -11.73
CA ASP A 255 4.68 9.36 -12.07
C ASP A 255 5.27 8.42 -13.13
N GLN A 256 4.66 7.25 -13.31
CA GLN A 256 4.96 6.21 -14.29
C GLN A 256 6.40 5.68 -14.15
N PHE A 257 6.70 5.04 -13.01
CA PHE A 257 8.04 4.48 -12.72
C PHE A 257 7.98 3.05 -12.20
N GLY A 258 8.95 2.22 -12.59
CA GLY A 258 9.16 0.88 -12.06
C GLY A 258 10.01 0.88 -10.77
N PRO A 259 10.05 -0.25 -10.05
CA PRO A 259 10.75 -0.33 -8.77
C PRO A 259 12.28 -0.31 -8.92
N GLU A 260 12.93 0.59 -8.19
CA GLU A 260 14.39 0.73 -8.17
C GLU A 260 14.94 0.71 -6.74
N PHE A 261 16.07 0.02 -6.52
CA PHE A 261 16.71 -0.11 -5.21
C PHE A 261 18.19 0.26 -5.27
N GLY A 262 18.68 0.87 -4.18
CA GLY A 262 20.09 1.17 -4.03
C GLY A 262 20.89 -0.12 -3.78
N ILE A 263 22.02 -0.24 -4.48
CA ILE A 263 22.97 -1.35 -4.34
C ILE A 263 24.21 -0.84 -3.62
N ARG A 264 24.53 -1.41 -2.46
CA ARG A 264 25.74 -1.09 -1.70
C ARG A 264 26.57 -2.34 -1.46
N ASN A 265 27.81 -2.32 -1.93
CA ASN A 265 28.80 -3.32 -1.54
C ASN A 265 29.27 -3.05 -0.11
N ILE A 266 29.28 -4.09 0.71
CA ILE A 266 29.76 -4.05 2.10
C ILE A 266 31.03 -4.89 2.18
N GLU A 267 31.90 -4.56 3.15
CA GLU A 267 33.10 -5.34 3.45
C GLU A 267 32.77 -6.82 3.61
N GLY A 268 33.65 -7.69 3.08
CA GLY A 268 33.41 -9.13 2.99
C GLY A 268 32.70 -9.60 1.72
N GLY A 269 32.42 -8.71 0.76
CA GLY A 269 31.87 -9.07 -0.56
C GLY A 269 30.35 -9.23 -0.59
N TYR A 270 29.65 -8.79 0.45
CA TYR A 270 28.19 -8.83 0.53
C TYR A 270 27.58 -7.63 -0.19
N VAL A 271 26.47 -7.87 -0.89
CA VAL A 271 25.67 -6.82 -1.53
C VAL A 271 24.43 -6.55 -0.70
N MET A 272 24.26 -5.32 -0.22
CA MET A 272 23.05 -4.85 0.43
C MET A 272 22.18 -4.13 -0.60
N ILE A 273 20.97 -4.64 -0.79
CA ILE A 273 19.93 -4.04 -1.63
C ILE A 273 18.82 -3.57 -0.70
N LYS A 274 18.62 -2.25 -0.64
CA LYS A 274 17.61 -1.62 0.23
C LYS A 274 17.08 -0.34 -0.39
N PRO A 275 15.90 0.14 0.07
CA PRO A 275 15.39 1.43 -0.35
C PRO A 275 16.41 2.54 -0.08
N GLN A 276 16.64 3.42 -1.06
CA GLN A 276 17.63 4.49 -0.96
C GLN A 276 17.10 5.81 -1.50
N LYS A 277 17.39 6.90 -0.77
CA LYS A 277 17.08 8.28 -1.19
C LYS A 277 17.65 8.56 -2.57
N GLY A 278 16.83 9.11 -3.47
CA GLY A 278 17.20 9.43 -4.85
C GLY A 278 17.13 8.23 -5.81
N ILE A 279 16.84 7.02 -5.32
CA ILE A 279 16.74 5.81 -6.15
C ILE A 279 15.34 5.20 -5.99
N SER A 280 15.01 4.74 -4.79
CA SER A 280 13.73 4.10 -4.50
C SER A 280 12.68 5.17 -4.26
N LYS A 281 11.71 5.32 -5.15
CA LYS A 281 10.61 6.24 -4.94
C LYS A 281 9.43 5.49 -4.31
N LEU A 282 8.80 6.11 -3.33
CA LEU A 282 7.60 5.60 -2.66
C LEU A 282 6.36 6.10 -3.41
N SER A 283 5.44 5.18 -3.71
CA SER A 283 4.13 5.47 -4.28
C SER A 283 3.02 5.23 -3.25
N TYR A 284 2.35 4.08 -3.31
CA TYR A 284 1.14 3.79 -2.56
C TYR A 284 1.48 3.08 -1.25
N ILE A 285 1.17 3.72 -0.12
CA ILE A 285 1.56 3.20 1.20
C ILE A 285 0.43 2.39 1.86
N SER A 286 -0.80 2.84 1.68
CA SER A 286 -2.00 2.15 2.16
C SER A 286 -3.20 2.49 1.29
N GLY A 287 -4.13 1.54 1.20
CA GLY A 287 -5.40 1.69 0.50
C GLY A 287 -6.60 1.48 1.42
N VAL A 288 -7.72 2.09 1.04
CA VAL A 288 -9.05 1.85 1.61
C VAL A 288 -10.02 1.62 0.45
N LEU A 289 -10.78 0.54 0.52
CA LEU A 289 -11.82 0.22 -0.46
C LEU A 289 -13.17 0.50 0.19
N THR A 290 -13.96 1.42 -0.38
CA THR A 290 -15.33 1.71 0.05
C THR A 290 -16.34 0.99 -0.85
N ASP A 291 -17.64 1.21 -0.64
CA ASP A 291 -18.65 0.63 -1.52
C ASP A 291 -18.64 1.27 -2.92
N THR A 292 -18.12 2.50 -3.06
CA THR A 292 -18.13 3.21 -4.35
C THR A 292 -16.75 3.42 -4.95
N GLU A 293 -15.67 3.46 -4.16
CA GLU A 293 -14.39 4.00 -4.59
C GLU A 293 -13.19 3.27 -3.99
N MET A 294 -12.06 3.38 -4.69
CA MET A 294 -10.75 2.94 -4.18
C MET A 294 -9.92 4.17 -3.81
N TRP A 295 -9.41 4.19 -2.60
CA TRP A 295 -8.60 5.28 -2.05
C TRP A 295 -7.20 4.79 -1.77
N THR A 296 -6.19 5.63 -2.01
CA THR A 296 -4.81 5.33 -1.62
C THR A 296 -4.05 6.56 -1.15
N LEU A 297 -3.22 6.37 -0.10
CA LEU A 297 -2.25 7.36 0.34
C LEU A 297 -1.01 7.27 -0.55
N TYR A 298 -0.82 8.32 -1.35
CA TYR A 298 0.28 8.44 -2.29
C TYR A 298 1.35 9.41 -1.75
N ARG A 299 2.59 8.93 -1.68
CA ARG A 299 3.74 9.71 -1.16
C ARG A 299 4.47 10.49 -2.26
N GLY A 300 4.73 9.86 -3.40
CA GLY A 300 5.45 10.47 -4.53
C GLY A 300 6.85 10.99 -4.21
N CYS A 301 7.49 10.49 -3.14
CA CYS A 301 8.76 10.99 -2.62
C CYS A 301 9.74 9.83 -2.40
N TRP A 302 11.02 10.14 -2.20
CA TRP A 302 12.00 9.14 -1.79
C TRP A 302 11.90 8.89 -0.27
N PRO A 303 12.38 7.73 0.23
CA PRO A 303 12.64 7.55 1.65
C PRO A 303 13.55 8.68 2.15
N THR A 304 13.05 9.45 3.10
CA THR A 304 13.75 10.53 3.78
C THR A 304 13.86 10.21 5.26
N ASP A 305 14.80 10.84 5.95
CA ASP A 305 14.87 10.84 7.41
C ASP A 305 13.85 11.82 8.05
N GLY A 306 12.81 12.26 7.32
CA GLY A 306 11.87 13.34 7.73
C GLY A 306 10.63 13.55 6.84
N ASN A 307 9.76 14.49 7.25
CA ASN A 307 8.34 14.66 6.87
C ASN A 307 8.07 15.32 5.49
N ASP A 308 8.93 15.13 4.48
CA ASP A 308 8.77 15.71 3.11
C ASP A 308 7.71 14.99 2.26
N ALA A 309 6.91 14.13 2.87
CA ALA A 309 5.89 13.36 2.20
C ALA A 309 4.70 14.24 1.80
N ARG A 310 4.33 14.20 0.52
CA ARG A 310 3.03 14.73 0.08
C ARG A 310 1.91 14.02 0.83
N GLN A 311 0.91 14.80 1.24
CA GLN A 311 -0.24 14.34 2.02
C GLN A 311 -1.43 14.14 1.08
N THR A 312 -1.22 13.31 0.06
CA THR A 312 -2.14 13.20 -1.07
C THR A 312 -2.90 11.89 -1.01
N LEU A 313 -4.23 11.98 -0.94
CA LEU A 313 -5.12 10.84 -1.16
C LEU A 313 -5.58 10.87 -2.61
N LEU A 314 -5.34 9.77 -3.33
CA LEU A 314 -5.82 9.57 -4.69
C LEU A 314 -7.06 8.67 -4.66
N VAL A 315 -8.07 9.03 -5.45
CA VAL A 315 -9.35 8.31 -5.52
C VAL A 315 -9.59 7.82 -6.94
N PHE A 316 -10.00 6.56 -7.05
CA PHE A 316 -10.24 5.85 -8.29
C PHE A 316 -11.59 5.14 -8.26
N ASP A 317 -12.16 4.88 -9.44
CA ASP A 317 -13.22 3.89 -9.58
C ASP A 317 -12.65 2.46 -9.58
N TYR A 318 -13.51 1.45 -9.60
CA TYR A 318 -13.11 0.04 -9.57
C TYR A 318 -12.58 -0.49 -10.92
N GLU A 319 -12.40 0.38 -11.91
CA GLU A 319 -11.82 0.14 -13.22
C GLU A 319 -10.41 0.72 -13.31
N GLY A 320 -9.96 1.40 -12.24
CA GLY A 320 -8.66 2.03 -12.11
C GLY A 320 -8.59 3.43 -12.72
N ASN A 321 -9.73 4.04 -13.05
CA ASN A 321 -9.75 5.40 -13.60
C ASN A 321 -9.61 6.43 -12.47
N PRO A 322 -8.72 7.44 -12.61
CA PRO A 322 -8.65 8.57 -11.70
C PRO A 322 -9.98 9.32 -11.58
N LEU A 323 -10.41 9.63 -10.36
CA LEU A 323 -11.62 10.42 -10.09
C LEU A 323 -11.30 11.81 -9.55
N ARG A 324 -10.51 11.88 -8.48
CA ARG A 324 -10.11 13.12 -7.79
C ARG A 324 -8.96 12.87 -6.82
N HIS A 325 -8.35 13.94 -6.33
CA HIS A 325 -7.37 13.86 -5.27
C HIS A 325 -7.55 14.92 -4.19
N TYR A 326 -7.15 14.57 -2.97
CA TYR A 326 -7.20 15.44 -1.81
C TYR A 326 -5.79 15.78 -1.32
N GLU A 327 -5.57 17.04 -0.98
CA GLU A 327 -4.40 17.52 -0.25
C GLU A 327 -4.82 17.82 1.19
N LEU A 328 -4.23 17.13 2.15
CA LEU A 328 -4.47 17.35 3.57
C LEU A 328 -3.48 18.40 4.11
N ASP A 329 -3.83 19.06 5.22
CA ASP A 329 -2.98 20.09 5.84
C ASP A 329 -2.11 19.57 6.99
N MET A 330 -2.30 18.32 7.43
CA MET A 330 -1.47 17.65 8.44
C MET A 330 -0.96 16.29 7.94
N SER A 331 0.22 15.89 8.43
CA SER A 331 0.86 14.64 8.02
C SER A 331 -0.03 13.43 8.30
N VAL A 332 -0.11 12.50 7.37
CA VAL A 332 -0.90 11.28 7.55
C VAL A 332 0.01 10.07 7.66
N GLN A 333 -0.12 9.35 8.76
CA GLN A 333 0.51 8.05 8.99
C GLN A 333 -0.37 6.92 8.45
N ASP A 334 -1.66 6.94 8.79
CA ASP A 334 -2.69 6.02 8.29
C ASP A 334 -4.04 6.73 8.29
N TYR A 335 -5.01 6.19 7.55
CA TYR A 335 -6.32 6.83 7.39
C TYR A 335 -7.45 5.82 7.21
N ALA A 336 -8.66 6.28 7.47
CA ALA A 336 -9.91 5.57 7.24
C ALA A 336 -10.91 6.48 6.53
N ILE A 337 -11.80 5.89 5.74
CA ILE A 337 -12.84 6.60 4.99
C ILE A 337 -14.20 6.21 5.56
N ASP A 338 -14.95 7.21 6.02
CA ASP A 338 -16.37 7.11 6.32
C ASP A 338 -17.15 7.68 5.13
N GLU A 339 -17.67 6.79 4.28
CA GLU A 339 -18.38 7.16 3.06
C GLU A 339 -19.78 7.73 3.35
N GLU A 340 -20.42 7.26 4.42
CA GLU A 340 -21.76 7.71 4.83
C GLU A 340 -21.70 9.14 5.38
N GLU A 341 -20.75 9.42 6.27
CA GLU A 341 -20.56 10.77 6.84
C GLU A 341 -19.66 11.66 5.99
N ARG A 342 -19.14 11.15 4.86
CA ARG A 342 -18.18 11.82 3.97
C ARG A 342 -17.02 12.46 4.73
N CYS A 343 -16.35 11.64 5.55
CA CYS A 343 -15.23 12.07 6.38
C CYS A 343 -14.03 11.15 6.19
N ILE A 344 -12.84 11.75 6.15
CA ILE A 344 -11.57 11.02 6.32
C ILE A 344 -11.16 11.16 7.77
N TYR A 345 -10.81 10.06 8.42
CA TYR A 345 -10.16 10.05 9.73
C TYR A 345 -8.71 9.66 9.54
N ALA A 346 -7.77 10.47 10.01
CA ALA A 346 -6.34 10.24 9.83
C ALA A 346 -5.59 10.26 11.17
N LEU A 347 -4.54 9.45 11.24
CA LEU A 347 -3.54 9.52 12.31
C LEU A 347 -2.42 10.48 11.92
N THR A 348 -2.13 11.42 12.81
CA THR A 348 -1.01 12.36 12.70
C THR A 348 -0.28 12.49 14.04
N GLU A 349 0.90 13.09 14.02
CA GLU A 349 1.68 13.46 15.20
C GLU A 349 1.73 15.00 15.29
N HIS A 350 1.19 15.61 16.36
CA HIS A 350 1.15 17.07 16.51
C HIS A 350 0.90 17.61 17.95
N PRO A 351 1.91 17.75 18.84
CA PRO A 351 3.23 17.11 18.85
C PRO A 351 3.16 15.63 19.30
N ASP A 352 2.05 15.23 19.91
CA ASP A 352 1.73 13.86 20.29
C ASP A 352 0.76 13.23 19.27
N PRO A 353 0.58 11.90 19.26
CA PRO A 353 -0.35 11.25 18.35
C PRO A 353 -1.81 11.68 18.56
N VAL A 354 -2.47 12.10 17.47
CA VAL A 354 -3.87 12.55 17.48
C VAL A 354 -4.64 11.98 16.28
N VAL A 355 -5.97 11.93 16.41
CA VAL A 355 -6.88 11.66 15.30
C VAL A 355 -7.38 12.97 14.74
N VAL A 356 -7.32 13.12 13.42
CA VAL A 356 -7.81 14.30 12.69
C VAL A 356 -8.94 13.88 11.78
N ARG A 357 -10.00 14.68 11.77
CA ARG A 357 -11.16 14.51 10.87
C ARG A 357 -11.11 15.54 9.75
N TYR A 358 -11.36 15.08 8.53
CA TYR A 358 -11.47 15.92 7.33
C TYR A 358 -12.79 15.64 6.61
N PRO A 359 -13.77 16.55 6.67
CA PRO A 359 -14.98 16.48 5.85
C PRO A 359 -14.67 16.71 4.37
N TYR A 360 -15.33 16.00 3.43
CA TYR A 360 -15.07 16.11 1.99
C TYR A 360 -16.31 16.03 1.06
#